data_AF-A0A3B8ZJJ6-F1
#
_entry.id   AF-A0A3B8ZJJ6-F1
#
_cell.length_a   1.000
_cell.length_b   1.000
_cell.length_c   1.000
_cell.angle_alpha   90.00
_cell.angle_beta   90.00
_cell.angle_gamma   90.00
#
_symmetry.space_group_name_H-M   'P 1'
#
loop_
_entity.id
_entity.type
_entity.pdbx_description
1 polymer ?
#
loop_
_entity_poly.entity_id
_entity_poly.type
_entity_poly.pdbx_seq_one_letter_code
_entity_poly.pdbx_strand_id
1 'polypeptide(L)'
;MIAVAGNAQWSESIGEVTRVVAGHYARSNPDGRLGNLLTALQSASPEAALAVVSGLADGWPSDRPVTLTQADQAILLTLVKRVEPSVRSTLVKLAVIWGSQDMTQAIGEIADELMRAVGDASKSDQQREQAAVQAVDFQPESQAVVQHLLDTLSPRLSPDLASAIVRALRASRVEELGQLLIERLAGLSPTTKTEVISLLLSRPTWTNALLESIQQGRLSLLDLAL
;
A
#
# COMPACT_ATOMS: atom_id res chain seq x y z
N MET A 1 17.58 4.34 28.87
CA MET A 1 18.54 3.77 27.90
C MET A 1 18.14 2.31 27.72
N ILE A 2 17.33 1.98 26.71
CA ILE A 2 17.08 0.58 26.36
C ILE A 2 18.24 0.19 25.46
N ALA A 3 19.22 -0.52 26.03
CA ALA A 3 20.30 -1.11 25.28
C ALA A 3 19.69 -2.23 24.42
N VAL A 4 19.56 -1.98 23.11
CA VAL A 4 19.27 -3.06 22.16
C VAL A 4 20.54 -3.88 22.08
N ALA A 5 20.49 -5.04 22.73
CA ALA A 5 21.55 -6.03 22.74
C ALA A 5 21.88 -6.45 21.30
N GLY A 6 23.08 -6.12 20.85
CA GLY A 6 23.67 -6.78 19.70
C GLY A 6 23.87 -8.26 20.02
N ASN A 7 23.43 -9.13 19.11
CA ASN A 7 23.60 -10.60 19.08
C ASN A 7 22.53 -11.51 19.72
N ALA A 8 21.31 -11.04 20.00
CA ALA A 8 20.18 -11.98 20.02
C ALA A 8 19.73 -12.25 18.57
N GLN A 9 19.80 -13.50 18.12
CA GLN A 9 19.29 -13.90 16.81
C GLN A 9 17.81 -13.50 16.74
N TRP A 10 17.43 -12.68 15.76
CA TRP A 10 16.05 -12.21 15.61
C TRP A 10 15.11 -13.41 15.50
N SER A 11 14.21 -13.57 16.47
CA SER A 11 13.21 -14.63 16.49
C SER A 11 11.81 -14.04 16.29
N GLU A 12 10.86 -14.88 15.89
CA GLU A 12 9.45 -14.51 15.80
C GLU A 12 8.92 -13.95 17.13
N SER A 13 9.28 -14.59 18.25
CA SER A 13 8.91 -14.14 19.60
C SER A 13 9.48 -12.76 19.96
N ILE A 14 10.71 -12.46 19.56
CA ILE A 14 11.31 -11.12 19.76
C ILE A 14 10.56 -10.09 18.93
N GLY A 15 10.20 -10.42 17.69
CA GLY A 15 9.39 -9.56 16.83
C GLY A 15 8.02 -9.25 17.43
N GLU A 16 7.33 -10.27 17.95
CA GLU A 16 6.01 -10.11 18.56
C GLU A 16 6.07 -9.22 19.82
N VAL A 17 7.01 -9.49 20.73
CA VAL A 17 7.21 -8.66 21.93
C VAL A 17 7.55 -7.23 21.56
N THR A 18 8.41 -7.03 20.55
CA THR A 18 8.77 -5.69 20.05
C THR A 18 7.54 -4.94 19.54
N ARG A 19 6.69 -5.62 18.75
CA ARG A 19 5.42 -5.05 18.24
C ARG A 19 4.49 -4.66 19.39
N VAL A 20 4.31 -5.53 20.37
CA VAL A 20 3.44 -5.28 21.53
C VAL A 20 3.95 -4.07 22.32
N VAL A 21 5.24 -4.01 22.62
CA VAL A 21 5.85 -2.88 23.36
C VAL A 21 5.71 -1.57 22.59
N ALA A 22 5.96 -1.58 21.28
CA ALA A 22 5.77 -0.39 20.44
C ALA A 22 4.30 0.07 20.42
N GLY A 23 3.35 -0.87 20.39
CA GLY A 23 1.93 -0.55 20.49
C GLY A 23 1.52 0.02 21.85
N HIS A 24 2.08 -0.49 22.95
CA HIS A 24 1.87 0.11 24.27
C HIS A 24 2.44 1.54 24.33
N TYR A 25 3.64 1.75 23.78
CA TYR A 25 4.25 3.07 23.68
C TYR A 25 3.40 4.06 22.88
N ALA A 26 2.83 3.62 21.75
CA ALA A 26 1.94 4.46 20.94
C ALA A 26 0.66 4.87 21.69
N ARG A 27 0.06 3.96 22.47
CA ARG A 27 -1.15 4.24 23.27
C ARG A 27 -0.87 5.15 24.46
N SER A 28 0.29 5.02 25.09
CA SER A 28 0.59 5.64 26.39
C SER A 28 0.98 7.13 26.33
N ASN A 29 0.77 7.80 25.19
CA ASN A 29 1.23 9.15 24.89
C ASN A 29 2.76 9.26 24.76
N PRO A 30 3.30 9.45 23.54
CA PRO A 30 4.73 9.62 23.35
C PRO A 30 5.14 11.03 23.76
N ASP A 31 5.51 11.18 25.04
CA ASP A 31 5.97 12.41 25.68
C ASP A 31 7.34 12.89 25.13
N GLY A 32 7.41 13.26 23.85
CA GLY A 32 8.60 13.83 23.21
C GLY A 32 9.74 12.83 22.92
N ARG A 33 9.53 11.53 23.10
CA ARG A 33 10.54 10.49 22.84
C ARG A 33 10.51 9.92 21.41
N LEU A 34 9.56 10.36 20.58
CA LEU A 34 9.41 9.85 19.22
C LEU A 34 10.66 10.06 18.38
N GLY A 35 11.29 11.25 18.43
CA GLY A 35 12.51 11.51 17.67
C GLY A 35 13.68 10.59 18.03
N ASN A 36 13.81 10.21 19.29
CA ASN A 36 14.82 9.22 19.72
C ASN A 36 14.52 7.83 19.14
N LEU A 37 13.25 7.43 19.10
CA LEU A 37 12.83 6.16 18.50
C LEU A 37 13.09 6.17 16.99
N LEU A 38 12.71 7.23 16.29
CA LEU A 38 12.96 7.39 14.85
C LEU A 38 14.46 7.34 14.55
N THR A 39 15.28 8.01 15.36
CA THR A 39 16.73 7.97 15.23
C THR A 39 17.27 6.54 15.36
N ALA A 40 16.80 5.77 16.35
CA ALA A 40 17.21 4.38 16.52
C ALA A 40 16.76 3.48 15.36
N LEU A 41 15.61 3.75 14.75
CA LEU A 41 15.12 2.99 13.59
C LEU A 41 16.02 3.12 12.37
N GLN A 42 16.77 4.21 12.22
CA GLN A 42 17.70 4.38 11.10
C GLN A 42 18.81 3.34 11.05
N SER A 43 19.19 2.73 12.18
CA SER A 43 20.21 1.68 12.22
C SER A 43 19.64 0.30 12.56
N ALA A 44 18.32 0.21 12.78
CA ALA A 44 17.64 -1.05 13.04
C ALA A 44 17.61 -1.96 11.79
N SER A 45 17.57 -3.28 12.03
CA SER A 45 17.33 -4.25 10.96
C SER A 45 15.92 -4.07 10.36
N PRO A 46 15.66 -4.50 9.11
CA PRO A 46 14.35 -4.40 8.49
C PRO A 46 13.23 -5.05 9.33
N GLU A 47 13.52 -6.19 9.95
CA GLU A 47 12.56 -6.94 10.78
C GLU A 47 12.22 -6.18 12.07
N ALA A 48 13.22 -5.56 12.70
CA ALA A 48 13.02 -4.71 13.87
C ALA A 48 12.25 -3.44 13.53
N ALA A 49 12.58 -2.80 12.41
CA ALA A 49 11.84 -1.64 11.92
C ALA A 49 10.38 -2.00 11.64
N LEU A 50 10.11 -3.13 10.97
CA LEU A 50 8.76 -3.62 10.72
C LEU A 50 7.99 -3.85 12.02
N ALA A 51 8.56 -4.55 12.99
CA ALA A 51 7.88 -4.84 14.26
C ALA A 51 7.53 -3.56 15.01
N VAL A 52 8.46 -2.61 15.12
CA VAL A 52 8.24 -1.32 15.79
C VAL A 52 7.18 -0.51 15.05
N VAL A 53 7.33 -0.30 13.74
CA VAL A 53 6.41 0.51 12.93
C VAL A 53 5.00 -0.08 12.93
N SER A 54 4.87 -1.41 12.85
CA SER A 54 3.57 -2.09 12.92
C SER A 54 2.93 -1.91 14.30
N GLY A 55 3.71 -2.07 15.37
CA GLY A 55 3.22 -1.83 16.72
C GLY A 55 2.76 -0.38 16.92
N LEU A 56 3.54 0.59 16.41
CA LEU A 56 3.16 1.99 16.42
C LEU A 56 1.84 2.21 15.69
N ALA A 57 1.71 1.73 14.45
CA ALA A 57 0.50 1.92 13.64
C ALA A 57 -0.75 1.25 14.24
N ASP A 58 -0.60 0.07 14.85
CA ASP A 58 -1.69 -0.65 15.51
C ASP A 58 -2.11 0.02 16.83
N GLY A 59 -1.16 0.63 17.54
CA GLY A 59 -1.38 1.23 18.85
C GLY A 59 -1.69 2.73 18.83
N TRP A 60 -1.44 3.43 17.72
CA TRP A 60 -1.57 4.88 17.68
C TRP A 60 -3.04 5.31 17.68
N PRO A 61 -3.47 6.22 18.58
CA PRO A 61 -4.83 6.76 18.53
C PRO A 61 -5.05 7.58 17.24
N SER A 62 -6.12 7.29 16.50
CA SER A 62 -6.41 7.95 15.21
C SER A 62 -6.66 9.46 15.30
N ASP A 63 -6.98 9.96 16.49
CA ASP A 63 -7.29 11.36 16.78
C ASP A 63 -6.11 12.12 17.40
N ARG A 64 -4.90 11.53 17.40
CA ARG A 64 -3.74 12.09 18.08
C ARG A 64 -2.59 12.42 17.11
N PRO A 65 -2.53 13.65 16.58
CA PRO A 65 -1.43 14.10 15.74
C PRO A 65 -0.13 14.25 16.54
N VAL A 66 0.99 14.40 15.82
CA VAL A 66 2.31 14.62 16.42
C VAL A 66 3.01 15.79 15.76
N THR A 67 3.65 16.63 16.56
CA THR A 67 4.60 17.61 16.06
C THR A 67 5.91 16.93 15.69
N LEU A 68 6.14 16.71 14.39
CA LEU A 68 7.41 16.22 13.88
C LEU A 68 8.34 17.39 13.59
N THR A 69 9.59 17.30 14.05
CA THR A 69 10.62 18.24 13.62
C THR A 69 11.05 17.95 12.18
N GLN A 70 11.73 18.91 11.54
CA GLN A 70 12.31 18.68 10.21
C GLN A 70 13.28 17.48 10.19
N ALA A 71 14.01 17.26 11.28
CA ALA A 71 14.89 16.10 11.41
C ALA A 71 14.08 14.79 11.46
N ASP A 72 12.98 14.73 12.21
CA ASP A 72 12.11 13.56 12.27
C ASP A 72 11.52 13.22 10.89
N GLN A 73 11.09 14.24 10.15
CA GLN A 73 10.56 14.08 8.80
C GLN A 73 11.61 13.51 7.83
N ALA A 74 12.84 14.03 7.85
CA ALA A 74 13.93 13.53 7.01
C ALA A 74 14.27 12.06 7.30
N ILE A 75 14.24 11.67 8.57
CA ILE A 75 14.42 10.28 9.01
C ILE A 75 13.31 9.39 8.45
N LEU A 76 12.05 9.80 8.59
CA LEU A 76 10.91 9.03 8.09
C LEU A 76 10.95 8.84 6.57
N LEU A 77 11.30 9.88 5.81
CA LEU A 77 11.47 9.75 4.35
C LEU A 77 12.59 8.78 3.97
N THR A 78 13.67 8.77 4.74
CA THR A 78 14.77 7.80 4.54
C THR A 78 14.31 6.38 4.86
N LEU A 79 13.54 6.21 5.92
CA LEU A 79 12.95 4.91 6.29
C LEU A 79 12.02 4.39 5.19
N VAL A 80 11.12 5.23 4.68
CA VAL A 80 10.20 4.88 3.58
C VAL A 80 10.95 4.35 2.36
N LYS A 81 12.07 4.96 1.99
CA LYS A 81 12.87 4.54 0.81
C LYS A 81 13.62 3.22 1.02
N ARG A 82 13.96 2.89 2.27
CA ARG A 82 14.79 1.74 2.62
C ARG A 82 14.00 0.46 2.85
N VAL A 83 12.80 0.58 3.40
CA VAL A 83 12.05 -0.58 3.89
C VAL A 83 11.28 -1.29 2.78
N GLU A 84 10.94 -2.56 3.03
CA GLU A 84 10.08 -3.36 2.16
C GLU A 84 8.67 -2.74 2.03
N PRO A 85 7.93 -3.01 0.94
CA PRO A 85 6.67 -2.32 0.66
C PRO A 85 5.62 -2.43 1.78
N SER A 86 5.54 -3.59 2.45
CA SER A 86 4.64 -3.79 3.60
C SER A 86 4.88 -2.77 4.72
N VAL A 87 6.15 -2.50 5.06
CA VAL A 87 6.54 -1.50 6.06
C VAL A 87 6.25 -0.08 5.57
N ARG A 88 6.45 0.20 4.26
CA ARG A 88 6.18 1.53 3.68
C ARG A 88 4.73 1.91 3.85
N SER A 89 3.79 1.01 3.53
CA SER A 89 2.36 1.27 3.68
C SER A 89 1.99 1.62 5.12
N THR A 90 2.61 0.95 6.09
CA THR A 90 2.42 1.22 7.52
C THR A 90 3.01 2.57 7.94
N LEU A 91 4.18 2.95 7.42
CA LEU A 91 4.75 4.29 7.63
C LEU A 91 3.88 5.39 7.03
N VAL A 92 3.32 5.17 5.83
CA VAL A 92 2.38 6.10 5.19
C VAL A 92 1.12 6.27 6.05
N LYS A 93 0.56 5.17 6.58
CA LYS A 93 -0.58 5.24 7.51
C LYS A 93 -0.27 6.08 8.75
N LEU A 94 0.89 5.87 9.37
CA LEU A 94 1.34 6.69 10.51
C LEU A 94 1.53 8.16 10.13
N ALA A 95 2.06 8.44 8.94
CA ALA A 95 2.23 9.80 8.45
C ALA A 95 0.92 10.58 8.37
N VAL A 96 -0.12 9.91 7.86
CA VAL A 96 -1.47 10.46 7.80
C VAL A 96 -2.03 10.71 9.20
N ILE A 97 -1.90 9.73 10.11
CA ILE A 97 -2.37 9.86 11.50
C ILE A 97 -1.66 11.01 12.24
N TRP A 98 -0.35 11.16 12.05
CA TRP A 98 0.43 12.22 12.68
C TRP A 98 0.14 13.61 12.09
N GLY A 99 -0.47 13.69 10.90
CA GLY A 99 -0.95 14.94 10.30
C GLY A 99 0.16 15.85 9.78
N SER A 100 1.36 15.33 9.49
CA SER A 100 2.46 16.13 8.94
C SER A 100 2.20 16.46 7.46
N GLN A 101 2.00 17.75 7.17
CA GLN A 101 1.75 18.23 5.80
C GLN A 101 2.93 17.92 4.87
N ASP A 102 4.16 18.25 5.28
CA ASP A 102 5.37 18.02 4.47
C ASP A 102 5.55 16.54 4.13
N MET A 103 5.30 15.66 5.10
CA MET A 103 5.43 14.22 4.88
C MET A 103 4.31 13.69 3.98
N THR A 104 3.08 14.18 4.15
CA THR A 104 1.96 13.82 3.30
C THR A 104 2.20 14.28 1.85
N GLN A 105 2.76 15.48 1.67
CA GLN A 105 3.15 15.99 0.36
C GLN A 105 4.24 15.12 -0.28
N ALA A 106 5.32 14.82 0.43
CA ALA A 106 6.41 13.99 -0.09
C ALA A 106 5.95 12.55 -0.44
N ILE A 107 5.03 11.99 0.34
CA ILE A 107 4.38 10.70 0.02
C ILE A 107 3.53 10.82 -1.24
N GLY A 108 2.76 11.90 -1.39
CA GLY A 108 1.99 12.21 -2.59
C GLY A 108 2.88 12.31 -3.83
N GLU A 109 3.99 13.04 -3.75
CA GLU A 109 4.95 13.19 -4.84
C GLU A 109 5.53 11.84 -5.32
N ILE A 110 5.87 10.94 -4.38
CA ILE A 110 6.33 9.58 -4.73
C ILE A 110 5.23 8.80 -5.45
N ALA A 111 3.99 8.86 -4.96
CA ALA A 111 2.87 8.18 -5.60
C ALA A 111 2.61 8.74 -7.01
N ASP A 112 2.65 10.05 -7.17
CA ASP A 112 2.48 10.73 -8.46
C ASP A 112 3.59 10.37 -9.46
N GLU A 113 4.83 10.23 -9.00
CA GLU A 113 5.95 9.76 -9.83
C GLU A 113 5.73 8.34 -10.34
N LEU A 114 5.27 7.44 -9.47
CA LEU A 114 4.94 6.06 -9.84
C LEU A 114 3.78 6.02 -10.84
N MET A 115 2.70 6.76 -10.56
CA MET A 115 1.52 6.87 -11.43
C MET A 115 1.87 7.45 -12.82
N ARG A 116 2.74 8.47 -12.87
CA ARG A 116 3.28 9.01 -14.13
C ARG A 116 4.08 7.95 -14.88
N ALA A 117 4.92 7.18 -14.19
CA ALA A 117 5.69 6.11 -14.81
C ALA A 117 4.81 4.99 -15.40
N VAL A 118 3.66 4.67 -14.81
CA VAL A 118 2.72 3.68 -15.37
C VAL A 118 2.13 4.15 -16.71
N GLY A 119 1.83 5.45 -16.85
CA GLY A 119 1.28 6.04 -18.07
C GLY A 119 2.30 6.42 -19.15
N ASP A 120 3.59 6.35 -18.84
CA ASP A 120 4.65 6.83 -19.72
C ASP A 120 4.97 5.84 -20.85
N ALA A 121 4.51 6.15 -22.06
CA ALA A 121 4.73 5.33 -23.26
C ALA A 121 6.21 5.27 -23.71
N SER A 122 7.10 6.09 -23.15
CA SER A 122 8.55 6.00 -23.41
C SER A 122 9.24 4.91 -22.59
N LYS A 123 8.60 4.41 -21.53
CA LYS A 123 9.10 3.32 -20.68
C LYS A 123 8.73 1.96 -21.26
N SER A 124 9.53 0.95 -20.94
CA SER A 124 9.18 -0.44 -21.29
C SER A 124 7.98 -0.93 -20.48
N ASP A 125 7.23 -1.89 -21.02
CA ASP A 125 6.09 -2.50 -20.31
C ASP A 125 6.51 -3.06 -18.95
N GLN A 126 7.71 -3.62 -18.83
CA GLN A 126 8.27 -4.09 -17.55
C GLN A 126 8.46 -2.95 -16.53
N GLN A 127 8.95 -1.79 -16.95
CA GLN A 127 9.11 -0.63 -16.06
C GLN A 127 7.76 -0.07 -15.61
N ARG A 128 6.78 -0.09 -16.51
CA ARG A 128 5.41 0.36 -16.24
C ARG A 128 4.68 -0.58 -15.29
N GLU A 129 4.83 -1.90 -15.47
CA GLU A 129 4.36 -2.93 -14.55
C GLU A 129 4.96 -2.74 -13.15
N GLN A 130 6.28 -2.59 -13.05
CA GLN A 130 6.96 -2.37 -11.77
C GLN A 130 6.47 -1.11 -11.06
N ALA A 131 6.24 -0.03 -11.81
CA ALA A 131 5.67 1.20 -11.24
C ALA A 131 4.24 0.97 -10.72
N ALA A 132 3.41 0.17 -11.41
CA ALA A 132 2.05 -0.15 -10.98
C ALA A 132 2.06 -0.97 -9.68
N VAL A 133 2.90 -2.00 -9.61
CA VAL A 133 3.09 -2.81 -8.40
C VAL A 133 3.53 -1.93 -7.23
N GLN A 134 4.56 -1.10 -7.45
CA GLN A 134 5.06 -0.20 -6.41
C GLN A 134 4.01 0.82 -5.96
N ALA A 135 3.20 1.37 -6.87
CA ALA A 135 2.15 2.33 -6.53
C ALA A 135 1.11 1.70 -5.60
N VAL A 136 0.62 0.49 -5.94
CA VAL A 136 -0.38 -0.21 -5.11
C VAL A 136 0.22 -0.63 -3.78
N ASP A 137 1.44 -1.18 -3.76
CA ASP A 137 2.06 -1.59 -2.49
C ASP A 137 2.38 -0.40 -1.58
N PHE A 138 2.70 0.75 -2.17
CA PHE A 138 3.01 1.96 -1.43
C PHE A 138 1.77 2.58 -0.78
N GLN A 139 0.63 2.55 -1.47
CA GLN A 139 -0.65 3.03 -0.95
C GLN A 139 -1.79 2.04 -1.23
N PRO A 140 -1.84 0.90 -0.53
CA PRO A 140 -2.80 -0.16 -0.82
C PRO A 140 -4.26 0.26 -0.59
N GLU A 141 -4.49 1.24 0.28
CA GLU A 141 -5.81 1.77 0.62
C GLU A 141 -6.18 3.03 -0.20
N SER A 142 -5.33 3.46 -1.15
CA SER A 142 -5.56 4.68 -1.92
C SER A 142 -6.49 4.42 -3.12
N GLN A 143 -7.70 4.96 -3.01
CA GLN A 143 -8.64 4.98 -4.14
C GLN A 143 -8.11 5.78 -5.33
N ALA A 144 -7.30 6.81 -5.10
CA ALA A 144 -6.69 7.61 -6.17
C ALA A 144 -5.71 6.78 -7.02
N VAL A 145 -4.87 5.97 -6.38
CA VAL A 145 -3.96 5.04 -7.08
C VAL A 145 -4.76 4.02 -7.90
N VAL A 146 -5.80 3.42 -7.31
CA VAL A 146 -6.68 2.48 -8.02
C VAL A 146 -7.31 3.15 -9.24
N GLN A 147 -7.89 4.33 -9.08
CA GLN A 147 -8.56 5.06 -10.15
C GLN A 147 -7.59 5.37 -11.30
N HIS A 148 -6.38 5.85 -10.99
CA HIS A 148 -5.37 6.15 -12.00
C HIS A 148 -4.93 4.91 -12.80
N LEU A 149 -4.77 3.77 -12.13
CA LEU A 149 -4.43 2.51 -12.78
C LEU A 149 -5.57 2.03 -13.70
N LEU A 150 -6.82 2.15 -13.26
CA LEU A 150 -7.99 1.83 -14.09
C LEU A 150 -8.15 2.78 -15.27
N ASP A 151 -7.87 4.06 -15.11
CA ASP A 151 -7.86 5.07 -16.18
C ASP A 151 -6.74 4.86 -17.18
N THR A 152 -5.64 4.23 -16.74
CA THR A 152 -4.60 3.80 -17.65
C THR A 152 -5.09 2.68 -18.57
N LEU A 153 -5.91 1.74 -18.09
CA LEU A 153 -6.43 0.62 -18.89
C LEU A 153 -7.25 1.15 -20.08
N SER A 154 -6.61 1.21 -21.25
CA SER A 154 -7.20 1.68 -22.50
C SER A 154 -6.89 0.73 -23.66
N PRO A 155 -7.66 0.79 -24.77
CA PRO A 155 -7.43 -0.07 -25.93
C PRO A 155 -6.06 0.09 -26.60
N ARG A 156 -5.28 1.10 -26.23
CA ARG A 156 -3.93 1.35 -26.76
C ARG A 156 -2.83 0.60 -26.01
N LEU A 157 -3.12 0.07 -24.82
CA LEU A 157 -2.16 -0.75 -24.10
C LEU A 157 -2.01 -2.12 -24.74
N SER A 158 -0.81 -2.68 -24.62
CA SER A 158 -0.59 -4.10 -24.88
C SER A 158 -1.48 -4.93 -23.92
N PRO A 159 -2.06 -6.05 -24.39
CA PRO A 159 -2.83 -6.95 -23.51
C PRO A 159 -2.01 -7.45 -22.31
N ASP A 160 -0.71 -7.65 -22.49
CA ASP A 160 0.20 -8.10 -21.45
C ASP A 160 0.35 -7.07 -20.34
N LEU A 161 0.59 -5.80 -20.69
CA LEU A 161 0.68 -4.74 -19.68
C LEU A 161 -0.66 -4.46 -19.01
N ALA A 162 -1.77 -4.49 -19.75
CA ALA A 162 -3.10 -4.37 -19.15
C ALA A 162 -3.34 -5.48 -18.09
N SER A 163 -2.99 -6.71 -18.42
CA SER A 163 -3.04 -7.85 -17.49
C SER A 163 -2.10 -7.68 -16.30
N ALA A 164 -0.89 -7.14 -16.51
CA ALA A 164 0.06 -6.83 -15.44
C ALA A 164 -0.48 -5.78 -14.46
N ILE A 165 -1.09 -4.69 -14.97
CA ILE A 165 -1.73 -3.66 -14.14
C ILE A 165 -2.87 -4.28 -13.31
N VAL A 166 -3.70 -5.13 -13.90
CA VAL A 166 -4.77 -5.84 -13.18
C VAL A 166 -4.19 -6.74 -12.08
N ARG A 167 -3.10 -7.47 -12.36
CA ARG A 167 -2.43 -8.29 -11.34
C ARG A 167 -1.87 -7.46 -10.18
N ALA A 168 -1.33 -6.26 -10.45
CA ALA A 168 -0.84 -5.35 -9.41
C ALA A 168 -1.97 -4.92 -8.45
N LEU A 169 -3.19 -4.72 -8.94
CA LEU A 169 -4.36 -4.36 -8.11
C LEU A 169 -4.74 -5.42 -7.07
N ARG A 170 -4.22 -6.65 -7.17
CA ARG A 170 -4.42 -7.71 -6.15
C ARG A 170 -3.94 -7.30 -4.77
N ALA A 171 -2.92 -6.46 -4.66
CA ALA A 171 -2.39 -5.97 -3.39
C ALA A 171 -3.24 -4.85 -2.77
N SER A 172 -4.17 -4.25 -3.54
CA SER A 172 -5.05 -3.18 -3.05
C SER A 172 -5.97 -3.68 -1.92
N ARG A 173 -6.36 -2.76 -1.06
CA ARG A 173 -7.30 -2.92 0.06
C ARG A 173 -8.47 -1.94 -0.04
N VAL A 174 -8.66 -1.31 -1.20
CA VAL A 174 -9.84 -0.48 -1.47
C VAL A 174 -11.06 -1.41 -1.60
N GLU A 175 -12.09 -1.18 -0.79
CA GLU A 175 -13.27 -2.04 -0.72
C GLU A 175 -14.06 -1.97 -2.04
N GLU A 176 -14.15 -0.78 -2.62
CA GLU A 176 -14.88 -0.46 -3.85
C GLU A 176 -14.19 -0.96 -5.12
N LEU A 177 -12.96 -1.49 -5.04
CA LEU A 177 -12.19 -1.95 -6.20
C LEU A 177 -13.00 -2.94 -7.06
N GLY A 178 -13.77 -3.82 -6.43
CA GLY A 178 -14.61 -4.79 -7.15
C GLY A 178 -15.61 -4.12 -8.10
N GLN A 179 -16.35 -3.12 -7.62
CA GLN A 179 -17.32 -2.39 -8.45
C GLN A 179 -16.61 -1.58 -9.54
N LEU A 180 -15.50 -0.91 -9.20
CA LEU A 180 -14.72 -0.13 -10.17
C LEU A 180 -14.17 -0.99 -11.32
N LEU A 181 -13.76 -2.23 -11.03
CA LEU A 181 -13.32 -3.19 -12.05
C LEU A 181 -14.48 -3.65 -12.94
N ILE A 182 -15.66 -3.90 -12.36
CA ILE A 182 -16.86 -4.31 -13.10
C ILE A 182 -17.25 -3.26 -14.13
N GLU A 183 -17.20 -1.98 -13.76
CA GLU A 183 -17.49 -0.86 -14.66
C GLU A 183 -16.55 -0.79 -15.88
N ARG A 184 -15.34 -1.34 -15.76
CA ARG A 184 -14.35 -1.36 -16.85
C ARG A 184 -14.43 -2.60 -17.73
N LEU A 185 -15.06 -3.70 -17.27
CA LEU A 185 -15.03 -5.00 -17.94
C LEU A 185 -15.35 -4.93 -19.44
N ALA A 186 -16.43 -4.23 -19.82
CA ALA A 186 -16.91 -4.20 -21.20
C ALA A 186 -15.85 -3.73 -22.22
N GLY A 187 -14.98 -2.79 -21.82
CA GLY A 187 -13.96 -2.19 -22.69
C GLY A 187 -12.63 -2.96 -22.77
N LEU A 188 -12.49 -4.07 -22.04
CA LEU A 188 -11.24 -4.83 -21.93
C LEU A 188 -11.13 -5.94 -22.98
N SER A 189 -9.89 -6.32 -23.33
CA SER A 189 -9.63 -7.49 -24.15
C SER A 189 -10.12 -8.77 -23.46
N PRO A 190 -10.39 -9.88 -24.19
CA PRO A 190 -10.78 -11.15 -23.58
C PRO A 190 -9.78 -11.63 -22.51
N THR A 191 -8.47 -11.54 -22.79
CA THR A 191 -7.41 -11.92 -21.85
C THR A 191 -7.43 -11.07 -20.58
N THR A 192 -7.60 -9.75 -20.71
CA THR A 192 -7.65 -8.85 -19.55
C THR A 192 -8.94 -9.05 -18.74
N LYS A 193 -10.07 -9.35 -19.40
CA LYS A 193 -11.32 -9.73 -18.72
C LYS A 193 -11.12 -10.96 -17.83
N THR A 194 -10.42 -11.99 -18.31
CA THR A 194 -10.09 -13.18 -17.53
C THR A 194 -9.31 -12.85 -16.26
N GLU A 195 -8.32 -11.97 -16.35
CA GLU A 195 -7.54 -11.50 -15.21
C GLU A 195 -8.40 -10.72 -14.21
N VAL A 196 -9.30 -9.85 -14.70
CA VAL A 196 -10.23 -9.09 -13.85
C VAL A 196 -11.19 -10.05 -13.12
N ILE A 197 -11.76 -11.03 -13.81
CA ILE A 197 -12.65 -12.02 -13.19
C ILE A 197 -11.89 -12.82 -12.12
N SER A 198 -10.68 -13.27 -12.44
CA SER A 198 -9.82 -13.99 -11.50
C SER A 198 -9.46 -13.14 -10.26
N LEU A 199 -9.30 -11.83 -10.44
CA LEU A 199 -9.10 -10.87 -9.36
C LEU A 199 -10.38 -10.73 -8.51
N LEU A 200 -11.56 -10.55 -9.11
CA LEU A 200 -12.84 -10.46 -8.40
C LEU A 200 -13.13 -11.71 -7.57
N LEU A 201 -12.76 -12.89 -8.08
CA LEU A 201 -12.91 -14.17 -7.38
C LEU A 201 -11.89 -14.39 -6.25
N SER A 202 -10.87 -13.52 -6.12
CA SER A 202 -9.79 -13.72 -5.15
C SER A 202 -10.14 -13.34 -3.71
N ARG A 203 -11.22 -12.57 -3.49
CA ARG A 203 -11.65 -12.11 -2.16
C ARG A 203 -13.17 -12.13 -2.02
N PRO A 204 -13.72 -12.53 -0.86
CA PRO A 204 -15.17 -12.60 -0.63
C PRO A 204 -15.92 -11.31 -0.96
N THR A 205 -15.41 -10.13 -0.54
CA THR A 205 -16.03 -8.84 -0.87
C THR A 205 -16.21 -8.64 -2.37
N TRP A 206 -15.13 -8.82 -3.14
CA TRP A 206 -15.15 -8.57 -4.58
C TRP A 206 -15.98 -9.62 -5.33
N THR A 207 -15.99 -10.86 -4.83
CA THR A 207 -16.86 -11.92 -5.35
C THR A 207 -18.33 -11.57 -5.13
N ASN A 208 -18.68 -11.04 -3.95
CA ASN A 208 -20.05 -10.59 -3.69
C ASN A 208 -20.46 -9.46 -4.65
N ALA A 209 -19.57 -8.50 -4.92
CA ALA A 209 -19.83 -7.43 -5.90
C ALA A 209 -20.06 -7.97 -7.32
N LEU A 210 -19.31 -9.01 -7.73
CA LEU A 210 -19.51 -9.72 -8.98
C LEU A 210 -20.89 -10.41 -9.05
N LEU A 211 -21.24 -11.18 -8.01
CA LEU A 211 -22.53 -11.89 -7.94
C LEU A 211 -23.71 -10.91 -7.94
N GLU A 212 -23.61 -9.81 -7.21
CA GLU A 212 -24.64 -8.76 -7.20
C GLU A 212 -24.80 -8.12 -8.59
N SER A 213 -23.70 -7.86 -9.30
CA SER A 213 -23.74 -7.30 -10.65
C SER A 213 -24.40 -8.25 -11.65
N ILE A 214 -24.18 -9.56 -11.50
CA ILE A 214 -24.86 -10.59 -12.30
C ILE A 214 -26.35 -10.66 -11.96
N GLN A 215 -26.69 -10.63 -10.67
CA GLN A 215 -28.09 -10.63 -10.21
C GLN A 215 -28.87 -9.43 -10.75
N GLN A 216 -28.23 -8.28 -10.86
CA GLN A 216 -28.80 -7.05 -11.42
C GLN A 216 -28.79 -7.00 -12.96
N GLY A 217 -28.26 -8.03 -13.63
CA GLY A 217 -28.17 -8.09 -15.09
C GLY A 217 -27.14 -7.12 -15.69
N ARG A 218 -26.25 -6.54 -14.87
CA ARG A 218 -25.14 -5.67 -15.33
C ARG A 218 -24.03 -6.48 -15.98
N LEU A 219 -23.90 -7.75 -15.60
CA LEU A 219 -22.98 -8.73 -16.20
C LEU A 219 -23.76 -10.01 -16.54
N SER A 220 -23.39 -10.66 -17.63
CA SER A 220 -23.94 -11.97 -17.98
C SER A 220 -23.11 -13.08 -17.33
N LEU A 221 -23.77 -14.16 -16.89
CA LEU A 221 -23.06 -15.40 -16.51
C LEU A 221 -22.23 -15.95 -17.67
N LEU A 222 -22.61 -15.66 -18.91
CA LEU A 222 -21.84 -16.03 -20.10
C LEU A 222 -20.52 -15.26 -20.20
N ASP A 223 -20.39 -14.09 -19.54
CA ASP A 223 -19.12 -13.36 -19.45
C ASP A 223 -18.11 -14.07 -18.53
N LEU A 224 -18.55 -15.04 -17.72
CA LEU A 224 -17.70 -15.92 -16.91
C LEU A 224 -17.26 -17.18 -17.66
N ALA A 225 -17.85 -17.47 -18.82
CA ALA A 225 -17.41 -18.57 -19.68
C ALA A 225 -16.14 -18.13 -20.41
N LEU A 226 -15.01 -18.34 -19.74
CA LEU A 226 -13.65 -18.13 -20.24
C LEU A 226 -13.34 -19.01 -21.46
#